data_AF-A0A7X8P7X6-F1
#
_entry.id   AF-A0A7X8P7X6-F1
#
_cell.length_a   1.000
_cell.length_b   1.000
_cell.length_c   1.000
_cell.angle_alpha   90.00
_cell.angle_beta   90.00
_cell.angle_gamma   90.00
#
_symmetry.space_group_name_H-M   'P 1'
#
loop_
_entity.id
_entity.type
_entity.pdbx_description
1 polymer ?
#
loop_
_entity_poly.entity_id
_entity_poly.type
_entity_poly.pdbx_seq_one_letter_code
_entity_poly.pdbx_strand_id
1 'polypeptide(L)'
;MRTINQDWFERPESRLLASGGSPGNPTSEVVSPEGEVLLRITNGGIVSPRAVTLPAGTRIVRLAGSGLPHIALAGCWWLRWDQYKRVEQVADLRGLSMPVALRLLACVPPEWNEMTVVVQARLKVPLLAWSGVSAPVIRRNPQIGVNEILSGVDESGITLEQLYIPGLTSPDIRHDSLMVEGYGHLPPEQSRAGYIIRIQN
;
A
#
# COMPACT_ATOMS: atom_id res chain seq x y z
N MET A 1 -18.79 -2.94 19.66
CA MET A 1 -19.17 -3.99 18.69
C MET A 1 -17.88 -4.61 18.17
N ARG A 2 -17.71 -5.93 18.27
CA ARG A 2 -16.50 -6.62 17.78
C ARG A 2 -16.56 -6.71 16.26
N THR A 3 -15.47 -6.40 15.55
CA THR A 3 -15.39 -6.58 14.10
C THR A 3 -15.05 -8.03 13.76
N ILE A 4 -15.41 -8.47 12.55
CA ILE A 4 -15.16 -9.87 12.14
C ILE A 4 -13.66 -10.22 12.03
N ASN A 5 -12.79 -9.20 11.95
CA ASN A 5 -11.35 -9.36 11.88
C ASN A 5 -10.61 -8.99 13.18
N GLN A 6 -11.32 -8.86 14.31
CA GLN A 6 -10.72 -8.50 15.61
C GLN A 6 -9.52 -9.40 15.94
N ASP A 7 -9.69 -10.71 15.83
CA ASP A 7 -8.69 -11.70 16.22
C ASP A 7 -7.47 -11.72 15.31
N TRP A 8 -7.60 -11.18 14.09
CA TRP A 8 -6.49 -10.97 13.17
C TRP A 8 -5.78 -9.65 13.46
N PHE A 9 -6.53 -8.64 13.88
CA PHE A 9 -6.00 -7.32 14.22
C PHE A 9 -5.19 -7.33 15.52
N GLU A 10 -5.65 -8.06 16.53
CA GLU A 10 -5.01 -8.13 17.86
C GLU A 10 -3.73 -8.95 17.88
N ARG A 11 -3.40 -9.67 16.80
CA ARG A 11 -2.18 -10.47 16.77
C ARG A 11 -0.95 -9.58 16.78
N PRO A 12 0.11 -9.92 17.56
CA PRO A 12 1.33 -9.12 17.62
C PRO A 12 1.96 -8.84 16.25
N GLU A 13 1.91 -9.83 15.34
CA GLU A 13 2.45 -9.70 14.00
C GLU A 13 1.67 -8.72 13.12
N SER A 14 0.39 -8.44 13.40
CA SER A 14 -0.41 -7.56 12.54
C SER A 14 0.17 -6.15 12.51
N ARG A 15 0.56 -5.61 13.67
CA ARG A 15 1.19 -4.29 13.75
C ARG A 15 2.59 -4.29 13.15
N LEU A 16 3.35 -5.37 13.35
CA LEU A 16 4.68 -5.53 12.76
C LEU A 16 4.61 -5.51 11.22
N LEU A 17 3.68 -6.27 10.63
CA LEU A 17 3.46 -6.31 9.19
C LEU A 17 2.97 -4.97 8.65
N ALA A 18 2.09 -4.27 9.38
CA ALA A 18 1.64 -2.93 9.01
C ALA A 18 2.78 -1.89 9.04
N SER A 19 3.79 -2.07 9.90
CA SER A 19 5.00 -1.24 9.90
C SER A 19 6.05 -1.67 8.84
N GLY A 20 5.72 -2.63 7.97
CA GLY A 20 6.65 -3.18 6.97
C GLY A 20 7.74 -4.09 7.53
N GLY A 21 7.58 -4.59 8.76
CA GLY A 21 8.41 -5.65 9.32
C GLY A 21 8.04 -7.02 8.73
N SER A 22 8.98 -7.97 8.78
CA SER A 22 8.73 -9.38 8.48
C SER A 22 9.14 -10.23 9.68
N PRO A 23 8.31 -11.17 10.14
CA PRO A 23 8.71 -12.10 11.20
C PRO A 23 10.00 -12.83 10.79
N GLY A 24 11.06 -12.69 11.58
CA GLY A 24 12.34 -13.38 11.36
C GLY A 24 13.33 -12.69 10.42
N ASN A 25 13.04 -11.49 9.90
CA ASN A 25 14.01 -10.71 9.13
C ASN A 25 14.29 -9.38 9.87
N PRO A 26 15.51 -9.11 10.35
CA PRO A 26 15.80 -7.89 11.09
C PRO A 26 15.60 -6.66 10.20
N THR A 27 14.91 -5.66 10.73
CA THR A 27 14.92 -4.29 10.20
C THR A 27 16.35 -3.76 10.23
N SER A 28 16.84 -3.22 9.12
CA SER A 28 18.17 -2.60 9.09
C SER A 28 18.09 -1.23 9.78
N GLU A 29 19.00 -0.94 10.69
CA GLU A 29 19.09 0.37 11.35
C GLU A 29 20.21 1.18 10.70
N VAL A 30 19.93 2.42 10.31
CA VAL A 30 20.95 3.43 10.04
C VAL A 30 21.29 4.07 11.38
N VAL A 31 22.54 3.94 11.78
CA VAL A 31 23.05 4.51 13.03
C VAL A 31 23.97 5.70 12.74
N SER A 32 23.99 6.67 13.65
CA SER A 32 24.95 7.76 13.66
C SER A 32 26.34 7.23 14.01
N PRO A 33 27.41 8.02 13.79
CA PRO A 33 28.75 7.69 14.28
C PRO A 33 28.82 7.42 15.79
N GLU A 34 27.92 8.03 16.57
CA GLU A 34 27.77 7.89 18.03
C GLU A 34 26.92 6.68 18.42
N GLY A 35 26.40 5.92 17.45
CA GLY A 35 25.58 4.72 17.66
C GLY A 35 24.08 4.99 17.87
N GLU A 36 23.61 6.22 17.65
CA GLU A 36 22.18 6.55 17.72
C GLU A 36 21.45 6.02 16.50
N VAL A 37 20.29 5.37 16.65
CA VAL A 37 19.48 4.95 15.50
C VAL A 37 18.83 6.18 14.85
N LEU A 38 19.38 6.60 13.71
CA LEU A 38 18.88 7.70 12.90
C LEU A 38 17.66 7.30 12.06
N LEU A 39 17.64 6.07 11.56
CA LEU A 39 16.55 5.56 10.72
C LEU A 39 16.39 4.05 10.90
N ARG A 40 15.16 3.56 11.06
CA ARG A 40 14.84 2.13 10.90
C ARG A 40 14.35 1.88 9.49
N ILE A 41 15.11 1.12 8.72
CA ILE A 41 14.78 0.72 7.36
C ILE A 41 13.88 -0.51 7.44
N THR A 42 12.63 -0.32 7.07
CA THR A 42 11.62 -1.37 6.93
C THR A 42 11.44 -1.72 5.45
N ASN A 43 10.73 -2.81 5.16
CA ASN A 43 10.29 -3.13 3.80
C ASN A 43 9.05 -2.28 3.42
N GLY A 44 9.09 -0.97 3.70
CA GLY A 44 7.99 -0.04 3.50
C GLY A 44 6.98 -0.07 4.63
N GLY A 45 5.69 -0.01 4.29
CA GLY A 45 4.59 -0.04 5.26
C GLY A 45 4.19 1.35 5.77
N ILE A 46 3.74 1.42 7.03
CA ILE A 46 3.17 2.63 7.62
C ILE A 46 4.09 3.16 8.72
N VAL A 47 4.40 4.46 8.67
CA VAL A 47 5.03 5.19 9.78
C VAL A 47 4.05 5.28 10.93
N SER A 48 4.45 4.75 12.10
CA SER A 48 3.64 4.79 13.33
C SER A 48 2.18 4.36 13.13
N PRO A 49 1.91 3.09 12.74
CA PRO A 49 0.57 2.67 12.36
C PRO A 49 -0.43 2.90 13.50
N ARG A 50 -1.53 3.61 13.18
CA ARG A 50 -2.63 3.88 14.10
C ARG A 50 -3.80 2.94 13.83
N ALA A 51 -4.39 2.41 14.90
CA ALA A 51 -5.60 1.61 14.81
C ALA A 51 -6.77 2.49 14.33
N VAL A 52 -7.51 2.04 13.34
CA VAL A 52 -8.73 2.69 12.87
C VAL A 52 -9.84 1.65 12.68
N THR A 53 -11.08 2.06 12.90
CA THR A 53 -12.26 1.29 12.49
C THR A 53 -12.77 1.87 11.17
N LEU A 54 -12.82 1.04 10.13
CA LEU A 54 -13.43 1.37 8.85
C LEU A 54 -14.92 1.01 8.93
N PRO A 55 -15.84 1.96 8.74
CA PRO A 55 -17.27 1.67 8.79
C PRO A 55 -17.72 0.82 7.60
N ALA A 56 -18.86 0.15 7.75
CA ALA A 56 -19.56 -0.44 6.61
C ALA A 56 -19.86 0.65 5.56
N GLY A 57 -19.79 0.27 4.29
CA GLY A 57 -19.96 1.18 3.16
C GLY A 57 -18.68 1.91 2.74
N THR A 58 -17.57 1.84 3.49
CA THR A 58 -16.28 2.42 3.06
C THR A 58 -15.83 1.81 1.74
N ARG A 59 -15.49 2.66 0.77
CA ARG A 59 -14.86 2.26 -0.49
C ARG A 59 -13.35 2.18 -0.33
N ILE A 60 -12.79 1.06 -0.76
CA ILE A 60 -11.36 0.80 -0.75
C ILE A 60 -10.89 0.33 -2.13
N VAL A 61 -9.64 0.65 -2.45
CA VAL A 61 -9.01 0.35 -3.74
C VAL A 61 -7.65 -0.29 -3.49
N ARG A 62 -7.29 -1.26 -4.33
CA ARG A 62 -5.98 -1.91 -4.28
C ARG A 62 -5.43 -2.12 -5.68
N LEU A 63 -4.13 -1.87 -5.82
CA LEU A 63 -3.36 -2.26 -7.01
C LEU A 63 -2.49 -3.47 -6.68
N ALA A 64 -2.51 -4.49 -7.52
CA ALA A 64 -1.80 -5.76 -7.33
C ALA A 64 -1.25 -6.33 -8.65
N GLY A 65 -0.23 -7.19 -8.58
CA GLY A 65 0.46 -7.75 -9.74
C GLY A 65 -0.05 -9.10 -10.23
N SER A 66 -1.15 -9.62 -9.68
CA SER A 66 -1.50 -11.04 -9.83
C SER A 66 -2.18 -11.44 -11.15
N GLY A 67 -2.41 -10.51 -12.08
CA GLY A 67 -3.16 -10.75 -13.33
C GLY A 67 -4.63 -11.19 -13.14
N LEU A 68 -5.01 -11.65 -11.94
CA LEU A 68 -6.32 -12.18 -11.58
C LEU A 68 -6.92 -11.33 -10.43
N PRO A 69 -8.13 -10.77 -10.60
CA PRO A 69 -8.77 -9.90 -9.60
C PRO A 69 -9.00 -10.56 -8.24
N HIS A 70 -9.40 -11.84 -8.20
CA HIS A 70 -9.67 -12.53 -6.93
C HIS A 70 -8.42 -12.71 -6.07
N ILE A 71 -7.24 -12.87 -6.69
CA ILE A 71 -5.95 -12.89 -5.98
C ILE A 71 -5.62 -11.49 -5.47
N ALA A 72 -5.90 -10.45 -6.26
CA ALA A 72 -5.70 -9.07 -5.84
C ALA A 72 -6.50 -8.76 -4.57
N LEU A 73 -7.76 -9.21 -4.47
CA LEU A 73 -8.61 -9.02 -3.30
C LEU A 73 -8.07 -9.69 -2.01
N ALA A 74 -7.20 -10.69 -2.13
CA ALA A 74 -6.71 -11.47 -0.98
C ALA A 74 -5.61 -10.76 -0.18
N GLY A 75 -5.04 -9.67 -0.68
CA GLY A 75 -3.98 -8.98 0.05
C GLY A 75 -4.49 -7.97 1.08
N CYS A 76 -3.65 -7.68 2.07
CA CYS A 76 -4.01 -6.82 3.21
C CYS A 76 -3.78 -5.33 2.98
N TRP A 77 -3.05 -4.94 1.92
CA TRP A 77 -2.72 -3.53 1.62
C TRP A 77 -3.77 -2.88 0.72
N TRP A 78 -4.36 -1.78 1.17
CA TRP A 78 -5.44 -1.07 0.50
C TRP A 78 -5.28 0.45 0.66
N LEU A 79 -6.00 1.19 -0.17
CA LEU A 79 -6.21 2.62 -0.05
C LEU A 79 -7.68 2.88 0.22
N ARG A 80 -7.99 3.93 0.98
CA ARG A 80 -9.34 4.50 0.91
C ARG A 80 -9.54 5.20 -0.42
N TRP A 81 -10.81 5.36 -0.83
CA TRP A 81 -11.16 6.03 -2.08
C TRP A 81 -10.59 7.46 -2.20
N ASP A 82 -10.64 8.26 -1.13
CA ASP A 82 -10.06 9.62 -1.11
C ASP A 82 -8.56 9.61 -1.36
N GLN A 83 -7.85 8.62 -0.80
CA GLN A 83 -6.42 8.44 -0.99
C GLN A 83 -6.10 8.00 -2.42
N TYR A 84 -6.89 7.07 -2.98
CA TYR A 84 -6.77 6.67 -4.38
C TYR A 84 -6.96 7.86 -5.34
N LYS A 85 -7.99 8.70 -5.14
CA LYS A 85 -8.20 9.92 -5.93
C LYS A 85 -7.01 10.89 -5.84
N ARG A 86 -6.34 10.95 -4.68
CA ARG A 86 -5.12 11.75 -4.52
C ARG A 86 -3.97 11.21 -5.36
N VAL A 87 -3.86 9.90 -5.49
CA VAL A 87 -2.84 9.31 -6.38
C VAL A 87 -3.15 9.61 -7.85
N GLU A 88 -4.41 9.53 -8.27
CA GLU A 88 -4.82 9.94 -9.62
C GLU A 88 -4.47 11.41 -9.89
N GLN A 89 -4.73 12.31 -8.94
CA GLN A 89 -4.34 13.72 -9.06
C GLN A 89 -2.83 13.89 -9.25
N VAL A 90 -2.01 13.16 -8.48
CA VAL A 90 -0.54 13.20 -8.64
C VAL A 90 -0.12 12.63 -9.98
N ALA A 91 -0.76 11.56 -10.45
CA ALA A 91 -0.51 10.98 -11.77
C ALA A 91 -0.78 11.99 -12.87
N ASP A 92 -1.94 12.64 -12.84
CA ASP A 92 -2.35 13.65 -13.82
C ASP A 92 -1.43 14.87 -13.83
N LEU A 93 -1.13 15.42 -12.64
CA LEU A 93 -0.28 16.61 -12.48
C LEU A 93 1.15 16.39 -12.99
N ARG A 94 1.67 15.18 -12.83
CA ARG A 94 3.06 14.84 -13.17
C ARG A 94 3.19 14.09 -14.50
N GLY A 95 2.08 13.81 -15.18
CA GLY A 95 2.08 13.00 -16.39
C GLY A 95 2.59 11.57 -16.17
N LEU A 96 2.32 10.99 -15.01
CA LEU A 96 2.72 9.63 -14.65
C LEU A 96 1.58 8.66 -14.91
N SER A 97 1.90 7.39 -15.06
CA SER A 97 0.90 6.34 -14.97
C SER A 97 0.46 6.16 -13.51
N MET A 98 -0.78 5.69 -13.33
CA MET A 98 -1.35 5.46 -12.00
C MET A 98 -0.45 4.52 -11.15
N PRO A 99 -0.01 3.33 -11.61
CA PRO A 99 0.93 2.50 -10.85
C PRO A 99 2.20 3.23 -10.42
N VAL A 100 2.78 4.07 -11.29
CA VAL A 100 4.01 4.79 -10.98
C VAL A 100 3.77 5.84 -9.91
N ALA A 101 2.69 6.62 -10.01
CA ALA A 101 2.32 7.57 -8.96
C ALA A 101 2.09 6.87 -7.61
N LEU A 102 1.43 5.70 -7.61
CA LEU A 102 1.25 4.92 -6.39
C LEU A 102 2.57 4.46 -5.80
N ARG A 103 3.50 3.93 -6.60
CA ARG A 103 4.80 3.47 -6.09
C ARG A 103 5.57 4.58 -5.42
N LEU A 104 5.59 5.76 -6.03
CA LEU A 104 6.26 6.93 -5.47
C LEU A 104 5.66 7.28 -4.11
N LEU A 105 4.34 7.42 -4.03
CA LEU A 105 3.67 7.83 -2.81
C LEU A 105 3.59 6.75 -1.72
N ALA A 106 3.50 5.47 -2.11
CA ALA A 106 3.41 4.32 -1.22
C ALA A 106 4.77 3.72 -0.83
N CYS A 107 5.86 4.23 -1.42
CA CYS A 107 7.21 3.66 -1.30
C CYS A 107 7.25 2.18 -1.65
N VAL A 108 6.64 1.78 -2.77
CA VAL A 108 6.62 0.38 -3.21
C VAL A 108 7.56 0.20 -4.40
N PRO A 109 8.74 -0.43 -4.21
CA PRO A 109 9.64 -0.77 -5.30
C PRO A 109 8.98 -1.61 -6.41
N PRO A 110 9.36 -1.39 -7.69
CA PRO A 110 8.83 -2.12 -8.85
C PRO A 110 8.99 -3.63 -8.75
N GLU A 111 10.07 -4.10 -8.11
CA GLU A 111 10.38 -5.52 -7.92
C GLU A 111 9.45 -6.24 -6.93
N TRP A 112 8.70 -5.53 -6.09
CA TRP A 112 7.85 -6.16 -5.07
C TRP A 112 6.45 -6.55 -5.57
N ASN A 113 5.94 -5.82 -6.55
CA ASN A 113 4.57 -5.99 -7.02
C ASN A 113 4.45 -5.32 -8.37
N GLU A 114 3.93 -5.99 -9.40
CA GLU A 114 3.82 -5.40 -10.73
C GLU A 114 2.72 -4.34 -10.86
N MET A 115 1.70 -4.34 -9.99
CA MET A 115 0.56 -3.41 -10.00
C MET A 115 -0.25 -3.39 -11.31
N THR A 116 -0.43 -4.56 -11.93
CA THR A 116 -1.12 -4.76 -13.22
C THR A 116 -2.64 -4.92 -13.11
N VAL A 117 -3.19 -4.96 -11.90
CA VAL A 117 -4.64 -5.09 -11.65
C VAL A 117 -5.05 -4.08 -10.60
N VAL A 118 -6.08 -3.29 -10.90
CA VAL A 118 -6.79 -2.47 -9.91
C VAL A 118 -8.10 -3.14 -9.54
N VAL A 119 -8.39 -3.24 -8.25
CA VAL A 119 -9.66 -3.74 -7.73
C VAL A 119 -10.27 -2.69 -6.81
N GLN A 120 -11.58 -2.49 -6.96
CA GLN A 120 -12.39 -1.65 -6.11
C GLN A 120 -13.36 -2.52 -5.33
N ALA A 121 -13.43 -2.29 -4.01
CA ALA A 121 -14.36 -2.98 -3.14
C ALA A 121 -15.02 -2.00 -2.18
N ARG A 122 -16.19 -2.40 -1.68
CA ARG A 122 -16.89 -1.74 -0.58
C ARG A 122 -16.98 -2.68 0.60
N LEU A 123 -16.77 -2.14 1.81
CA LEU A 123 -16.96 -2.89 3.04
C LEU A 123 -18.44 -3.18 3.28
N LYS A 124 -18.81 -4.45 3.46
CA LYS A 124 -20.15 -4.91 3.86
C LYS A 124 -20.39 -4.75 5.36
N VAL A 125 -19.33 -4.89 6.15
CA VAL A 125 -19.35 -4.78 7.61
C VAL A 125 -18.16 -3.94 8.08
N PRO A 126 -18.19 -3.38 9.31
CA PRO A 126 -17.03 -2.67 9.84
C PRO A 126 -15.81 -3.59 10.00
N LEU A 127 -14.63 -3.07 9.68
CA LEU A 127 -13.34 -3.77 9.84
C LEU A 127 -12.35 -2.91 10.62
N LEU A 128 -11.43 -3.56 11.34
CA LEU A 128 -10.27 -2.90 11.91
C LEU A 128 -9.13 -2.88 10.90
N ALA A 129 -8.37 -1.78 10.89
CA ALA A 129 -7.19 -1.62 10.04
C ALA A 129 -6.12 -0.81 10.77
N TRP A 130 -4.87 -1.00 10.34
CA TRP A 130 -3.80 -0.06 10.63
C TRP A 130 -3.79 0.99 9.52
N SER A 131 -3.68 2.26 9.90
CA SER A 131 -3.62 3.38 8.96
C SER A 131 -2.43 4.28 9.27
N GLY A 132 -1.94 5.00 8.26
CA GLY A 132 -0.94 6.05 8.42
C GLY A 132 -0.16 6.31 7.14
N VAL A 133 0.82 7.21 7.22
CA VAL A 133 1.62 7.62 6.07
C VAL A 133 2.63 6.53 5.69
N SER A 134 2.90 6.40 4.40
CA SER A 134 3.93 5.50 3.86
C SER A 134 5.30 5.69 4.52
N ALA A 135 5.91 4.59 4.96
CA ALA A 135 7.28 4.58 5.45
C ALA A 135 8.29 4.57 4.30
N PRO A 136 9.40 5.32 4.41
CA PRO A 136 10.41 5.37 3.37
C PRO A 136 11.10 4.00 3.22
N VAL A 137 11.56 3.70 2.00
CA VAL A 137 12.26 2.46 1.67
C VAL A 137 13.64 2.77 1.13
N ILE A 138 14.66 2.06 1.61
CA ILE A 138 15.97 2.03 0.95
C ILE A 138 15.99 0.86 -0.02
N ARG A 139 16.19 1.14 -1.30
CA ARG A 139 16.44 0.12 -2.31
C ARG A 139 17.84 0.28 -2.87
N ARG A 140 18.45 -0.83 -3.27
CA ARG A 140 19.69 -0.77 -4.04
C ARG A 140 19.33 -0.49 -5.50
N ASN A 141 19.81 0.62 -6.04
CA ASN A 141 19.67 0.90 -7.46
C ASN A 141 20.57 -0.07 -8.25
N PRO A 142 20.00 -0.98 -9.05
CA PRO A 142 20.78 -2.01 -9.75
C PRO A 142 21.64 -1.45 -10.89
N GLN A 143 21.32 -0.26 -11.40
CA GLN A 143 22.01 0.35 -12.55
C GLN A 143 23.31 1.04 -12.13
N ILE A 144 23.32 1.68 -10.96
CA ILE A 144 24.46 2.47 -10.45
C ILE A 144 25.08 1.87 -9.16
N GLY A 145 24.48 0.81 -8.61
CA GLY A 145 24.99 0.07 -7.48
C GLY A 145 24.86 0.76 -6.12
N VAL A 146 24.30 1.98 -6.05
CA VAL A 146 24.12 2.77 -4.83
C VAL A 146 22.74 2.57 -4.20
N ASN A 147 22.61 2.90 -2.91
CA ASN A 147 21.33 2.91 -2.22
C ASN A 147 20.53 4.19 -2.57
N GLU A 148 19.24 4.03 -2.84
CA GLU A 148 18.28 5.10 -3.11
C GLU A 148 17.17 5.05 -2.04
N ILE A 149 16.75 6.21 -1.55
CA ILE A 149 15.63 6.34 -0.61
C ILE A 149 14.38 6.73 -1.40
N LEU A 150 13.37 5.86 -1.37
CA LEU A 150 12.00 6.21 -1.78
C LEU A 150 11.32 6.90 -0.59
N SER A 151 11.07 8.21 -0.71
CA SER A 151 10.35 8.99 0.30
C SER A 151 8.84 8.91 0.07
N GLY A 152 8.06 8.70 1.14
CA GLY A 152 6.58 8.66 1.10
C GLY A 152 5.92 10.03 1.00
N VAL A 153 6.75 11.05 0.78
CA VAL A 153 6.41 12.45 0.59
C VAL A 153 6.95 12.83 -0.78
N ASP A 154 6.08 13.29 -1.67
CA ASP A 154 6.53 13.81 -2.95
C ASP A 154 7.18 15.19 -2.81
N GLU A 155 7.80 15.69 -3.88
CA GLU A 155 8.46 17.02 -3.90
C GLU A 155 7.52 18.19 -3.60
N SER A 156 6.21 17.98 -3.72
CA SER A 156 5.16 18.96 -3.41
C SER A 156 4.60 18.81 -1.99
N GLY A 157 5.19 17.93 -1.17
CA GLY A 157 4.74 17.65 0.19
C GLY A 157 3.50 16.74 0.28
N ILE A 158 3.08 16.15 -0.83
CA ILE A 158 1.93 15.23 -0.86
C ILE A 158 2.34 13.89 -0.24
N THR A 159 1.56 13.48 0.75
CA THR A 159 1.66 12.18 1.41
C THR A 159 0.45 11.31 1.08
N LEU A 160 0.66 10.00 1.17
CA LEU A 160 -0.38 8.99 1.00
C LEU A 160 -0.62 8.25 2.31
N GLU A 161 -1.87 8.22 2.74
CA GLU A 161 -2.29 7.35 3.83
C GLU A 161 -2.62 5.95 3.27
N GLN A 162 -1.96 4.93 3.80
CA GLN A 162 -2.17 3.53 3.45
C GLN A 162 -2.99 2.81 4.51
N LEU A 163 -3.72 1.77 4.11
CA LEU A 163 -4.42 0.85 4.99
C LEU A 163 -3.78 -0.54 4.94
N TYR A 164 -3.54 -1.11 6.11
CA TYR A 164 -3.32 -2.54 6.28
C TYR A 164 -4.52 -3.15 7.01
N ILE A 165 -5.27 -4.01 6.33
CA ILE A 165 -6.47 -4.67 6.84
C ILE A 165 -6.13 -6.15 7.11
N PRO A 166 -5.86 -6.54 8.36
CA PRO A 166 -5.52 -7.92 8.70
C PRO A 166 -6.71 -8.86 8.51
N GLY A 167 -6.40 -10.10 8.14
CA GLY A 167 -7.39 -11.18 7.97
C GLY A 167 -7.97 -11.30 6.57
N LEU A 168 -7.73 -10.36 5.65
CA LEU A 168 -8.25 -10.44 4.27
C LEU A 168 -7.64 -11.56 3.42
N THR A 169 -6.56 -12.18 3.88
CA THR A 169 -6.02 -13.42 3.28
C THR A 169 -6.98 -14.60 3.49
N SER A 170 -7.74 -14.62 4.59
CA SER A 170 -8.79 -15.60 4.83
C SER A 170 -9.92 -15.45 3.80
N PRO A 171 -10.26 -16.50 3.04
CA PRO A 171 -11.38 -16.48 2.11
C PRO A 171 -12.71 -16.11 2.76
N ASP A 172 -12.98 -16.60 3.97
CA ASP A 172 -14.25 -16.39 4.67
C ASP A 172 -14.41 -14.93 5.08
N ILE A 173 -13.40 -14.34 5.73
CA ILE A 173 -13.42 -12.92 6.11
C ILE A 173 -13.56 -12.05 4.88
N ARG A 174 -12.81 -12.35 3.82
CA ARG A 174 -12.86 -11.59 2.57
C ARG A 174 -14.24 -11.67 1.93
N HIS A 175 -14.79 -12.88 1.82
CA HIS A 175 -16.14 -13.11 1.30
C HIS A 175 -17.16 -12.33 2.11
N ASP A 176 -17.10 -12.35 3.44
CA ASP A 176 -18.11 -11.76 4.33
C ASP A 176 -17.97 -10.25 4.49
N SER A 177 -16.78 -9.68 4.25
CA SER A 177 -16.53 -8.25 4.41
C SER A 177 -16.46 -7.44 3.13
N LEU A 178 -16.15 -8.02 1.97
CA LEU A 178 -15.95 -7.24 0.74
C LEU A 178 -17.07 -7.47 -0.27
N MET A 179 -17.60 -6.39 -0.82
CA MET A 179 -18.40 -6.38 -2.03
C MET A 179 -17.57 -5.78 -3.16
N VAL A 180 -17.25 -6.57 -4.18
CA VAL A 180 -16.47 -6.08 -5.34
C VAL A 180 -17.35 -5.12 -6.15
N GLU A 181 -16.89 -3.88 -6.34
CA GLU A 181 -17.60 -2.88 -7.16
C GLU A 181 -17.06 -2.84 -8.60
N GLY A 182 -15.81 -3.25 -8.82
CA GLY A 182 -15.21 -3.30 -10.15
C GLY A 182 -13.73 -3.69 -10.11
N TYR A 183 -13.18 -3.98 -11.29
CA TYR A 183 -11.75 -4.20 -11.48
C TYR A 183 -11.33 -3.76 -12.88
N GLY A 184 -10.03 -3.50 -13.04
CA GLY A 184 -9.41 -3.17 -14.32
C GLY A 184 -8.03 -3.79 -14.42
N HIS A 185 -7.63 -4.09 -15.65
CA HIS A 185 -6.26 -4.50 -15.95
C HIS A 185 -5.47 -3.28 -16.45
N LEU A 186 -4.26 -3.15 -15.95
CA LEU A 186 -3.28 -2.16 -16.37
C LEU A 186 -2.20 -2.89 -17.15
N PRO A 187 -1.86 -2.42 -18.36
CA PRO A 187 -0.79 -3.05 -19.13
C PRO A 187 0.53 -3.08 -18.34
N PRO A 188 1.31 -4.17 -18.40
CA PRO A 188 2.57 -4.29 -17.68
C PRO A 188 3.55 -3.15 -17.99
N GLU A 189 3.57 -2.66 -19.22
CA GLU A 189 4.38 -1.51 -19.64
C GLU A 189 3.99 -0.23 -18.91
N GLN A 190 2.69 0.03 -18.71
CA GLN A 190 2.21 1.19 -17.95
C GLN A 190 2.51 1.05 -16.45
N SER A 191 2.67 -0.18 -15.98
CA SER A 191 2.94 -0.44 -14.56
C SER A 191 4.42 -0.33 -14.18
N ARG A 192 5.31 -0.26 -15.19
CA ARG A 192 6.77 -0.18 -15.07
C ARG A 192 7.36 1.12 -15.64
N ALA A 193 6.76 1.70 -16.67
CA ALA A 193 7.18 2.96 -17.27
C ALA A 193 6.19 4.06 -16.85
N GLY A 194 6.71 5.17 -16.30
CA GLY A 194 5.89 6.35 -16.08
C GLY A 194 5.51 6.94 -17.43
N TYR A 195 4.22 6.89 -17.80
CA TYR A 195 3.69 7.79 -18.82
C TYR A 195 2.17 8.00 -18.79
N ILE A 196 1.81 9.18 -19.30
CA ILE A 196 0.51 9.84 -19.51
C ILE A 196 -0.51 8.97 -20.25
N ILE A 197 -1.74 8.92 -19.73
CA ILE A 197 -2.94 8.82 -20.58
C ILE A 197 -3.92 9.92 -20.15
N ARG A 198 -4.17 10.87 -21.07
CA ARG A 198 -5.37 11.70 -21.02
C ARG A 198 -6.56 10.78 -21.27
N ILE A 199 -7.48 10.70 -20.31
CA ILE A 199 -8.82 10.21 -20.62
C ILE A 199 -9.53 11.35 -21.34
N GLN A 200 -9.79 11.17 -22.64
CA GLN A 200 -10.69 12.05 -23.39
C GLN A 200 -12.13 11.84 -22.89
N ASN A 201 -12.84 12.94 -22.67
CA ASN A 201 -14.30 12.95 -22.63
C ASN A 201 -14.88 12.61 -24.00
#